data_AF-A0A7U7CWB1-F1
#
_entry.id   AF-A0A7U7CWB1-F1
#
_cell.length_a   1.000
_cell.length_b   1.000
_cell.length_c   1.000
_cell.angle_alpha   90.00
_cell.angle_beta   90.00
_cell.angle_gamma   90.00
#
_symmetry.space_group_name_H-M   'P 1'
#
loop_
_entity.id
_entity.type
_entity.pdbx_description
1 polymer ?
#
loop_
_entity_poly.entity_id
_entity_poly.type
_entity_poly.pdbx_seq_one_letter_code
_entity_poly.pdbx_strand_id
1 'polypeptide(L)'
;MKKILLLTAGFLMANVFGQRECATDLKMKEFYTRNPQALAKKEDLRNYLTSKNANTMAKNGQTVVTIPVVVHVLYGSAAQNISDAQIASQIAILNNDFRKLNPNFSSVVPDAFKPYAADMELTFCMATKTPTGASTTGIERKSVAANFDFANQYYLASGLTAWDPTKYLNIWVGNMPNPYLGWAYLPDAAGFPEDGLAIGYKYFGTTGAAQYPYNGGRTATHEIGHYFGLLHPWGEDGSLCNTPDNDDGCADTPAINDAHYGGNVFPDNGFMCNPTANGAMFMNFMDYVTDTEMAFFTNDQKTIKTNTMAGPRASLLNSNACAFLSVNDVQKVNSINLFPNPTTQYISIASPLAPINEVEIFNAEGRLVKKAFIKNETDKIDVKDFASGVYYVRTYNDKDFVKSMKFIKK
;
A
#
# COMPACT_ATOMS: atom_id res chain seq x y z
N MET A 1 29.18 -32.73 62.33
CA MET A 1 28.21 -31.88 61.59
C MET A 1 28.93 -31.20 60.43
N LYS A 2 28.80 -31.71 59.20
CA LYS A 2 29.29 -31.02 57.98
C LYS A 2 28.05 -30.62 57.17
N LYS A 3 27.78 -29.32 57.07
CA LYS A 3 26.73 -28.78 56.20
C LYS A 3 27.34 -28.54 54.82
N ILE A 4 26.84 -29.24 53.81
CA ILE A 4 27.15 -29.01 52.40
C ILE A 4 26.13 -27.97 51.91
N LEU A 5 26.59 -26.78 51.52
CA LEU A 5 25.79 -25.81 50.77
C LEU A 5 25.84 -26.23 49.30
N LEU A 6 24.71 -26.66 48.74
CA LEU A 6 24.51 -26.72 47.30
C LEU A 6 24.14 -25.32 46.80
N LEU A 7 25.00 -24.69 46.01
CA LEU A 7 24.64 -23.55 45.16
C LEU A 7 24.05 -24.09 43.86
N THR A 8 22.75 -23.92 43.66
CA THR A 8 22.09 -24.10 42.37
C THR A 8 22.31 -22.84 41.52
N ALA A 9 23.14 -22.95 40.48
CA ALA A 9 23.26 -21.92 39.44
C ALA A 9 22.05 -22.05 38.49
N GLY A 10 21.11 -21.10 38.58
CA GLY A 10 20.02 -20.97 37.62
C GLY A 10 20.54 -20.38 36.32
N PHE A 11 20.55 -21.18 35.25
CA PHE A 11 20.78 -20.69 33.89
C PHE A 11 19.56 -19.86 33.45
N LEU A 12 19.68 -18.53 33.45
CA LEU A 12 18.74 -17.67 32.72
C LEU A 12 19.02 -17.84 31.22
N MET A 13 18.18 -18.62 30.53
CA MET A 13 18.12 -18.56 29.07
C MET A 13 17.41 -17.26 28.67
N ALA A 14 18.17 -16.21 28.38
CA ALA A 14 17.63 -15.05 27.68
C ALA A 14 17.39 -15.45 26.22
N ASN A 15 16.13 -15.57 25.81
CA ASN A 15 15.80 -15.69 24.39
C ASN A 15 16.05 -14.32 23.75
N VAL A 16 17.16 -14.18 23.04
CA VAL A 16 17.43 -13.00 22.21
C VAL A 16 16.62 -13.16 20.92
N PHE A 17 15.47 -12.48 20.85
CA PHE A 17 14.71 -12.37 19.60
C PHE A 17 15.34 -11.28 18.74
N GLY A 18 15.38 -11.48 17.42
CA GLY A 18 15.85 -10.46 16.48
C GLY A 18 14.98 -9.21 16.52
N GLN A 19 15.55 -8.05 16.20
CA GLN A 19 14.83 -6.79 16.04
C GLN A 19 14.07 -6.76 14.70
N ARG A 20 13.11 -5.83 14.56
CA ARG A 20 12.40 -5.64 13.28
C ARG A 20 13.37 -4.96 12.35
N GLU A 21 13.56 -5.54 11.17
CA GLU A 21 14.31 -4.94 10.09
C GLU A 21 13.46 -5.00 8.83
N CYS A 22 13.16 -3.85 8.24
CA CYS A 22 12.48 -3.74 6.95
C CYS A 22 13.51 -3.38 5.87
N ALA A 23 13.44 -4.03 4.70
CA ALA A 23 14.38 -3.80 3.61
C ALA A 23 13.88 -2.75 2.58
N THR A 24 12.79 -2.03 2.86
CA THR A 24 12.16 -1.10 1.90
C THR A 24 13.15 -0.07 1.36
N ASP A 25 13.93 0.60 2.22
CA ASP A 25 14.89 1.62 1.75
C ASP A 25 15.99 1.02 0.84
N LEU A 26 16.48 -0.16 1.20
CA LEU A 26 17.43 -0.91 0.38
C LEU A 26 16.83 -1.25 -0.99
N LYS A 27 15.60 -1.77 -1.01
CA LYS A 27 14.91 -2.18 -2.25
C LYS A 27 14.52 -0.99 -3.12
N MET A 28 14.17 0.14 -2.51
CA MET A 28 13.94 1.39 -3.23
C MET A 28 15.24 1.95 -3.81
N LYS A 29 16.36 1.89 -3.08
CA LYS A 29 17.68 2.28 -3.62
C LYS A 29 18.10 1.42 -4.82
N GLU A 30 17.91 0.10 -4.74
CA GLU A 30 18.11 -0.82 -5.86
C GLU A 30 17.18 -0.51 -7.05
N PHE A 31 15.92 -0.15 -6.78
CA PHE A 31 14.97 0.26 -7.81
C PHE A 31 15.38 1.55 -8.51
N TYR A 32 15.74 2.59 -7.76
CA TYR A 32 16.18 3.86 -8.32
C TYR A 32 17.47 3.73 -9.13
N THR A 33 18.38 2.83 -8.74
CA THR A 33 19.58 2.51 -9.52
C THR A 33 19.23 1.94 -10.90
N ARG A 34 18.17 1.11 -10.98
CA ARG A 34 17.66 0.54 -12.25
C ARG A 34 16.73 1.50 -13.00
N ASN A 35 16.15 2.48 -12.31
CA ASN A 35 15.12 3.39 -12.82
C ASN A 35 15.44 4.85 -12.49
N PRO A 36 16.50 5.45 -13.07
CA PRO A 36 16.92 6.82 -12.76
C PRO A 36 15.82 7.87 -13.06
N GLN A 37 14.91 7.59 -13.98
CA GLN A 37 13.74 8.43 -14.26
C GLN A 37 12.73 8.49 -13.11
N ALA A 38 12.64 7.44 -12.30
CA ALA A 38 11.81 7.43 -11.11
C ALA A 38 12.47 8.26 -10.00
N LEU A 39 13.79 8.11 -9.82
CA LEU A 39 14.56 8.92 -8.88
C LEU A 39 14.42 10.41 -9.16
N ALA A 40 14.49 10.81 -10.43
CA ALA A 40 14.33 12.21 -10.85
C ALA A 40 12.94 12.81 -10.53
N LYS A 41 11.93 11.97 -10.29
CA LYS A 41 10.55 12.37 -9.97
C LYS A 41 10.14 12.11 -8.52
N LYS A 42 11.04 11.52 -7.73
CA LYS A 42 10.78 11.11 -6.35
C LYS A 42 10.24 12.26 -5.52
N GLU A 43 10.90 13.41 -5.60
CA GLU A 43 10.51 14.61 -4.84
C GLU A 43 9.17 15.19 -5.28
N ASP A 44 8.90 15.23 -6.59
CA ASP A 44 7.60 15.68 -7.12
C ASP A 44 6.46 14.76 -6.64
N LEU A 45 6.70 13.45 -6.66
CA LEU A 45 5.76 12.46 -6.16
C LEU A 45 5.56 12.63 -4.64
N ARG A 46 6.64 12.82 -3.89
CA ARG A 46 6.58 13.01 -2.45
C ARG A 46 5.73 14.23 -2.08
N ASN A 47 5.97 15.36 -2.73
CA ASN A 47 5.19 16.58 -2.58
C ASN A 47 3.72 16.40 -2.94
N TYR A 48 3.41 15.62 -3.99
CA TYR A 48 2.03 15.28 -4.33
C TYR A 48 1.35 14.47 -3.21
N LEU A 49 2.05 13.45 -2.68
CA LEU A 49 1.52 12.55 -1.66
C LEU A 49 1.27 13.24 -0.33
N THR A 50 2.14 14.16 0.10
CA THR A 50 2.00 14.89 1.37
C THR A 50 1.11 16.13 1.26
N SER A 51 0.70 16.51 0.04
CA SER A 51 -0.11 17.71 -0.16
C SER A 51 -1.47 17.63 0.55
N LYS A 52 -1.75 18.63 1.39
CA LYS A 52 -3.05 18.82 2.06
C LYS A 52 -4.06 19.57 1.19
N ASN A 53 -3.71 19.87 -0.06
CA ASN A 53 -4.63 20.45 -1.03
C ASN A 53 -5.70 19.42 -1.34
N ALA A 54 -6.96 19.73 -0.99
CA ALA A 54 -8.10 18.83 -1.14
C ALA A 54 -8.36 18.45 -2.62
N ASN A 55 -7.60 17.49 -3.15
CA ASN A 55 -7.90 16.83 -4.40
C ASN A 55 -9.04 15.83 -4.18
N THR A 56 -10.26 16.36 -4.15
CA THR A 56 -11.51 15.81 -4.72
C THR A 56 -11.87 14.32 -4.65
N MET A 57 -11.21 13.44 -3.88
CA MET A 57 -11.74 12.09 -3.61
C MET A 57 -13.00 12.15 -2.73
N ALA A 58 -13.16 13.22 -1.96
CA ALA A 58 -14.37 13.50 -1.16
C ALA A 58 -15.64 13.75 -2.01
N LYS A 59 -15.59 13.68 -3.36
CA LYS A 59 -16.78 13.83 -4.22
C LYS A 59 -17.36 12.53 -4.77
N ASN A 60 -16.72 11.38 -4.58
CA ASN A 60 -17.20 10.11 -5.16
C ASN A 60 -17.95 9.17 -4.19
N GLY A 61 -18.25 9.59 -2.97
CA GLY A 61 -19.20 8.88 -2.10
C GLY A 61 -18.81 7.46 -1.63
N GLN A 62 -17.71 6.88 -2.11
CA GLN A 62 -17.12 5.66 -1.56
C GLN A 62 -16.16 6.04 -0.43
N THR A 63 -16.64 5.87 0.80
CA THR A 63 -15.87 6.14 2.02
C THR A 63 -14.87 5.03 2.36
N VAL A 64 -14.99 3.84 1.77
CA VAL A 64 -14.11 2.69 2.03
C VAL A 64 -13.75 2.01 0.72
N VAL A 65 -12.47 1.75 0.49
CA VAL A 65 -11.96 1.06 -0.70
C VAL A 65 -11.66 -0.40 -0.36
N THR A 66 -12.03 -1.30 -1.26
CA THR A 66 -11.72 -2.72 -1.15
C THR A 66 -10.59 -3.07 -2.12
N ILE A 67 -9.47 -3.56 -1.59
CA ILE A 67 -8.25 -3.90 -2.33
C ILE A 67 -8.18 -5.42 -2.52
N PRO A 68 -8.22 -5.92 -3.77
CA PRO A 68 -8.04 -7.34 -4.04
C PRO A 68 -6.60 -7.77 -3.84
N VAL A 69 -6.43 -8.87 -3.12
CA VAL A 69 -5.14 -9.43 -2.73
C VAL A 69 -4.92 -10.76 -3.41
N VAL A 70 -3.72 -10.97 -3.93
CA VAL A 70 -3.19 -12.29 -4.28
C VAL A 70 -1.96 -12.58 -3.43
N VAL A 71 -1.89 -13.80 -2.88
CA VAL A 71 -0.77 -14.26 -2.06
C VAL A 71 0.01 -15.34 -2.81
N HIS A 72 1.28 -15.06 -3.06
CA HIS A 72 2.24 -15.91 -3.78
C HIS A 72 3.15 -16.62 -2.79
N VAL A 73 2.89 -17.89 -2.49
CA VAL A 73 3.68 -18.69 -1.54
C VAL A 73 4.81 -19.42 -2.27
N LEU A 74 6.05 -19.03 -2.00
CA LEU A 74 7.27 -19.67 -2.49
C LEU A 74 7.90 -20.51 -1.38
N TYR A 75 7.94 -21.83 -1.57
CA TYR A 75 8.35 -22.75 -0.50
C TYR A 75 9.40 -23.77 -0.94
N GLY A 76 10.48 -23.90 -0.16
CA GLY A 76 11.48 -24.97 -0.27
C GLY A 76 11.34 -26.05 0.80
N SER A 77 10.39 -25.91 1.73
CA SER A 77 10.07 -26.90 2.76
C SER A 77 8.60 -26.86 3.17
N ALA A 78 8.12 -27.89 3.88
CA ALA A 78 6.75 -27.95 4.37
C ALA A 78 6.39 -26.78 5.32
N ALA A 79 7.35 -26.33 6.15
CA ALA A 79 7.13 -25.21 7.07
C ALA A 79 6.93 -23.87 6.34
N GLN A 80 7.55 -23.70 5.16
CA GLN A 80 7.41 -22.50 4.33
C GLN A 80 6.10 -22.51 3.51
N ASN A 81 5.50 -23.69 3.29
CA ASN A 81 4.23 -23.83 2.61
C ASN A 81 3.05 -23.55 3.56
N ILE A 82 2.96 -22.31 4.05
CA ILE A 82 2.02 -21.88 5.09
C ILE A 82 0.57 -22.18 4.74
N SER A 83 -0.26 -22.49 5.73
CA SER A 83 -1.65 -22.89 5.49
C SER A 83 -2.54 -21.74 4.99
N ASP A 84 -3.63 -22.07 4.30
CA ASP A 84 -4.66 -21.10 3.93
C ASP A 84 -5.25 -20.39 5.17
N ALA A 85 -5.33 -21.09 6.32
CA ALA A 85 -5.75 -20.49 7.58
C ALA A 85 -4.77 -19.43 8.11
N GLN A 86 -3.47 -19.64 7.95
CA GLN A 86 -2.46 -18.63 8.27
C GLN A 86 -2.59 -17.41 7.36
N ILE A 87 -2.82 -17.63 6.05
CA ILE A 87 -3.05 -16.54 5.09
C ILE A 87 -4.34 -15.77 5.44
N ALA A 88 -5.44 -16.48 5.71
CA ALA A 88 -6.71 -15.86 6.09
C ALA A 88 -6.59 -15.05 7.39
N SER A 89 -5.78 -15.52 8.36
CA SER A 89 -5.51 -14.76 9.58
C SER A 89 -4.80 -13.43 9.31
N GLN A 90 -3.91 -13.38 8.32
CA GLN A 90 -3.26 -12.13 7.92
C GLN A 90 -4.27 -11.14 7.34
N ILE A 91 -5.13 -11.60 6.42
CA ILE A 91 -6.16 -10.75 5.82
C ILE A 91 -7.13 -10.18 6.87
N ALA A 92 -7.44 -10.97 7.91
CA ALA A 92 -8.25 -10.48 9.04
C ALA A 92 -7.53 -9.36 9.82
N ILE A 93 -6.23 -9.50 10.11
CA ILE A 93 -5.43 -8.46 10.76
C ILE A 93 -5.36 -7.19 9.91
N LEU A 94 -5.13 -7.31 8.61
CA LEU A 94 -5.11 -6.15 7.71
C LEU A 94 -6.43 -5.39 7.74
N ASN A 95 -7.57 -6.10 7.67
CA ASN A 95 -8.88 -5.46 7.78
C ASN A 95 -9.12 -4.80 9.14
N ASN A 96 -8.57 -5.34 10.22
CA ASN A 96 -8.68 -4.73 11.54
C ASN A 96 -7.82 -3.46 11.65
N ASP A 97 -6.54 -3.55 11.30
CA ASP A 97 -5.57 -2.47 11.46
C ASP A 97 -5.92 -1.28 10.54
N PHE A 98 -6.25 -1.52 9.27
CA PHE A 98 -6.59 -0.46 8.30
C PHE A 98 -8.00 0.10 8.45
N ARG A 99 -8.85 -0.51 9.29
CA ARG A 99 -10.17 0.03 9.66
C ARG A 99 -10.23 0.55 11.09
N LYS A 100 -9.10 0.58 11.81
CA LYS A 100 -9.03 0.95 13.23
C LYS A 100 -10.00 0.11 14.10
N LEU A 101 -10.15 -1.17 13.75
CA LEU A 101 -10.95 -2.17 14.46
C LEU A 101 -10.07 -3.15 15.26
N ASN A 102 -8.76 -2.89 15.32
CA ASN A 102 -7.81 -3.73 16.04
C ASN A 102 -8.04 -3.66 17.56
N PRO A 103 -8.22 -4.82 18.24
CA PRO A 103 -8.66 -4.85 19.63
C PRO A 103 -7.60 -4.32 20.62
N ASN A 104 -6.32 -4.30 20.23
CA ASN A 104 -5.24 -3.78 21.06
C ASN A 104 -5.14 -2.24 21.06
N PHE A 105 -5.90 -1.53 20.23
CA PHE A 105 -5.83 -0.06 20.13
C PHE A 105 -5.96 0.63 21.48
N SER A 106 -7.01 0.34 22.25
CA SER A 106 -7.27 1.03 23.52
C SER A 106 -6.27 0.71 24.62
N SER A 107 -5.58 -0.44 24.56
CA SER A 107 -4.58 -0.85 25.55
C SER A 107 -3.16 -0.41 25.20
N VAL A 108 -2.86 -0.24 23.91
CA VAL A 108 -1.52 0.10 23.41
C VAL A 108 -1.37 1.61 23.19
N VAL A 109 -2.42 2.29 22.71
CA VAL A 109 -2.33 3.72 22.36
C VAL A 109 -2.64 4.61 23.57
N PRO A 110 -1.69 5.45 24.02
CA PRO A 110 -1.91 6.40 25.10
C PRO A 110 -3.01 7.43 24.77
N ASP A 111 -3.71 7.93 25.79
CA ASP A 111 -4.82 8.88 25.61
C ASP A 111 -4.39 10.14 24.83
N ALA A 112 -3.15 10.59 25.02
CA ALA A 112 -2.58 11.72 24.30
C ALA A 112 -2.53 11.52 22.78
N PHE A 113 -2.39 10.27 22.30
CA PHE A 113 -2.28 9.96 20.87
C PHE A 113 -3.57 9.44 20.22
N LYS A 114 -4.57 9.02 21.00
CA LYS A 114 -5.86 8.54 20.48
C LYS A 114 -6.55 9.50 19.50
N PRO A 115 -6.54 10.84 19.70
CA PRO A 115 -7.18 11.78 18.77
C PRO A 115 -6.55 11.81 17.37
N TYR A 116 -5.30 11.40 17.23
CA TYR A 116 -4.59 11.40 15.94
C TYR A 116 -4.85 10.13 15.12
N ALA A 117 -5.45 9.11 15.73
CA ALA A 117 -5.60 7.82 15.09
C ALA A 117 -6.70 7.77 14.02
N ALA A 118 -6.32 7.33 12.82
CA ALA A 118 -7.17 7.32 11.64
C ALA A 118 -7.74 5.92 11.29
N ASP A 119 -8.99 5.89 10.82
CA ASP A 119 -9.48 4.80 9.96
C ASP A 119 -8.92 5.05 8.55
N MET A 120 -8.04 4.15 8.08
CA MET A 120 -7.43 4.26 6.76
C MET A 120 -8.41 3.95 5.63
N GLU A 121 -9.64 3.52 5.94
CA GLU A 121 -10.72 3.32 4.97
C GLU A 121 -10.35 2.31 3.87
N LEU A 122 -9.49 1.35 4.21
CA LEU A 122 -9.11 0.24 3.34
C LEU A 122 -9.63 -1.08 3.91
N THR A 123 -10.18 -1.91 3.02
CA THR A 123 -10.50 -3.31 3.30
C THR A 123 -9.77 -4.19 2.30
N PHE A 124 -9.41 -5.39 2.71
CA PHE A 124 -8.65 -6.34 1.91
C PHE A 124 -9.45 -7.62 1.76
N CYS A 125 -9.44 -8.17 0.56
CA CYS A 125 -10.17 -9.39 0.22
C CYS A 125 -9.30 -10.25 -0.68
N MET A 126 -9.40 -11.56 -0.52
CA MET A 126 -8.75 -12.47 -1.45
C MET A 126 -9.38 -12.35 -2.83
N ALA A 127 -8.53 -12.30 -3.85
CA ALA A 127 -8.98 -12.32 -5.24
C ALA A 127 -9.75 -13.62 -5.52
N THR A 128 -10.89 -13.47 -6.18
CA THR A 128 -11.78 -14.56 -6.60
C THR A 128 -11.67 -14.85 -8.10
N LYS A 129 -10.99 -13.95 -8.82
CA LYS A 129 -10.69 -14.04 -10.25
C LYS A 129 -9.20 -13.88 -10.51
N THR A 130 -8.67 -14.68 -11.41
CA THR A 130 -7.31 -14.51 -11.95
C THR A 130 -7.28 -13.32 -12.93
N PRO A 131 -6.09 -12.87 -13.39
CA PRO A 131 -5.99 -11.84 -14.42
C PRO A 131 -6.70 -12.22 -15.73
N THR A 132 -6.84 -13.51 -16.02
CA THR A 132 -7.57 -14.05 -17.19
C THR A 132 -9.07 -14.26 -16.95
N GLY A 133 -9.58 -13.97 -15.74
CA GLY A 133 -10.99 -14.09 -15.37
C GLY A 133 -11.42 -15.48 -14.87
N ALA A 134 -10.49 -16.43 -14.74
CA ALA A 134 -10.79 -17.75 -14.16
C ALA A 134 -11.03 -17.66 -12.66
N SER A 135 -11.78 -18.61 -12.08
CA SER A 135 -12.00 -18.66 -10.63
C SER A 135 -10.69 -19.00 -9.89
N THR A 136 -10.48 -18.40 -8.72
CA THR A 136 -9.30 -18.65 -7.88
C THR A 136 -9.62 -18.42 -6.41
N THR A 137 -8.77 -18.95 -5.53
CA THR A 137 -8.77 -18.64 -4.10
C THR A 137 -7.93 -17.40 -3.77
N GLY A 138 -7.24 -16.83 -4.77
CA GLY A 138 -6.31 -15.73 -4.60
C GLY A 138 -4.97 -16.17 -3.99
N ILE A 139 -4.68 -17.47 -3.98
CA ILE A 139 -3.44 -18.04 -3.45
C ILE A 139 -2.74 -18.81 -4.56
N GLU A 140 -1.51 -18.41 -4.87
CA GLU A 140 -0.60 -19.20 -5.70
C GLU A 140 0.46 -19.86 -4.81
N ARG A 141 0.87 -21.07 -5.17
CA ARG A 141 1.88 -21.83 -4.42
C ARG A 141 2.88 -22.43 -5.39
N LYS A 142 4.16 -22.18 -5.18
CA LYS A 142 5.23 -22.74 -6.00
C LYS A 142 6.37 -23.28 -5.14
N SER A 143 6.69 -24.56 -5.36
CA SER A 143 7.88 -25.17 -4.78
C SER A 143 9.13 -24.56 -5.44
N VAL A 144 10.10 -24.16 -4.64
CA VAL A 144 11.39 -23.64 -5.09
C VAL A 144 12.54 -24.44 -4.48
N ALA A 145 13.74 -24.30 -5.03
CA ALA A 145 14.93 -24.95 -4.47
C ALA A 145 15.24 -24.42 -3.07
N ALA A 146 15.89 -25.22 -2.22
CA ALA A 146 16.25 -24.81 -0.86
C ALA A 146 17.16 -23.57 -0.82
N ASN A 147 17.98 -23.37 -1.86
CA ASN A 147 18.86 -22.22 -2.06
C ASN A 147 18.25 -21.13 -2.97
N PHE A 148 16.92 -21.11 -3.14
CA PHE A 148 16.24 -20.09 -3.91
C PHE A 148 16.51 -18.70 -3.34
N ASP A 149 16.99 -17.78 -4.19
CA ASP A 149 17.26 -16.40 -3.80
C ASP A 149 15.96 -15.60 -3.74
N PHE A 150 15.26 -15.73 -2.61
CA PHE A 150 14.00 -15.03 -2.37
C PHE A 150 14.15 -13.51 -2.44
N ALA A 151 15.32 -12.92 -2.13
CA ALA A 151 15.51 -11.47 -2.10
C ALA A 151 15.42 -10.82 -3.49
N ASN A 152 15.80 -11.56 -4.52
CA ASN A 152 15.96 -11.02 -5.88
C ASN A 152 15.12 -11.74 -6.93
N GLN A 153 14.63 -12.94 -6.64
CA GLN A 153 13.95 -13.78 -7.64
C GLN A 153 12.46 -14.00 -7.41
N TYR A 154 11.90 -13.52 -6.29
CA TYR A 154 10.53 -13.84 -5.88
C TYR A 154 9.45 -13.45 -6.91
N TYR A 155 9.63 -12.31 -7.59
CA TYR A 155 8.71 -11.77 -8.62
C TYR A 155 9.10 -12.15 -10.06
N LEU A 156 10.16 -12.93 -10.25
CA LEU A 156 10.63 -13.39 -11.56
C LEU A 156 9.98 -14.73 -11.94
N ALA A 157 10.19 -15.19 -13.17
CA ALA A 157 9.71 -16.50 -13.63
C ALA A 157 10.27 -17.68 -12.82
N SER A 158 11.44 -17.53 -12.18
CA SER A 158 11.96 -18.52 -11.23
C SER A 158 11.16 -18.57 -9.93
N GLY A 159 10.56 -17.45 -9.50
CA GLY A 159 9.54 -17.35 -8.46
C GLY A 159 8.11 -17.37 -9.02
N LEU A 160 7.28 -16.42 -8.61
CA LEU A 160 5.93 -16.20 -9.16
C LEU A 160 5.83 -14.77 -9.66
N THR A 161 5.52 -14.57 -10.94
CA THR A 161 5.36 -13.23 -11.50
C THR A 161 4.12 -12.55 -10.94
N ALA A 162 4.16 -11.22 -10.79
CA ALA A 162 3.02 -10.45 -10.33
C ALA A 162 1.78 -10.70 -11.21
N TRP A 163 0.61 -10.80 -10.57
CA TRP A 163 -0.65 -10.49 -11.25
C TRP A 163 -0.69 -8.99 -11.52
N ASP A 164 -1.51 -8.60 -12.50
CA ASP A 164 -1.65 -7.20 -12.94
C ASP A 164 -1.69 -6.22 -11.74
N PRO A 165 -0.59 -5.48 -11.46
CA PRO A 165 -0.46 -4.66 -10.26
C PRO A 165 -1.44 -3.47 -10.26
N THR A 166 -2.07 -3.18 -11.41
CA THR A 166 -3.13 -2.19 -11.50
C THR A 166 -4.48 -2.69 -10.93
N LYS A 167 -4.61 -3.99 -10.68
CA LYS A 167 -5.85 -4.65 -10.23
C LYS A 167 -5.70 -5.44 -8.93
N TYR A 168 -4.49 -5.85 -8.59
CA TYR A 168 -4.21 -6.71 -7.45
C TYR A 168 -3.06 -6.16 -6.62
N LEU A 169 -3.21 -6.21 -5.29
CA LEU A 169 -2.10 -6.17 -4.37
C LEU A 169 -1.41 -7.53 -4.37
N ASN A 170 -0.18 -7.59 -4.87
CA ASN A 170 0.63 -8.80 -4.87
C ASN A 170 1.42 -8.91 -3.56
N ILE A 171 1.27 -10.04 -2.88
CA ILE A 171 2.00 -10.34 -1.64
C ILE A 171 2.77 -11.64 -1.81
N TRP A 172 4.10 -11.57 -1.82
CA TRP A 172 4.94 -12.76 -1.85
C TRP A 172 5.33 -13.19 -0.45
N VAL A 173 5.21 -14.49 -0.18
CA VAL A 173 5.59 -15.09 1.08
C VAL A 173 6.61 -16.19 0.84
N GLY A 174 7.73 -16.14 1.55
CA GLY A 174 8.78 -17.15 1.39
C GLY A 174 9.87 -17.09 2.45
N ASN A 175 11.01 -17.71 2.15
CA ASN A 175 12.15 -17.77 3.05
C ASN A 175 12.94 -16.46 3.04
N MET A 176 12.60 -15.56 3.97
CA MET A 176 13.20 -14.24 4.07
C MET A 176 14.66 -14.28 4.54
N PRO A 177 15.60 -13.60 3.86
CA PRO A 177 16.97 -13.47 4.34
C PRO A 177 17.04 -12.65 5.64
N ASN A 178 17.86 -13.11 6.58
CA ASN A 178 18.20 -12.36 7.79
C ASN A 178 18.98 -11.08 7.43
N PRO A 179 18.71 -9.92 8.07
CA PRO A 179 17.84 -9.73 9.24
C PRO A 179 16.38 -9.38 8.92
N TYR A 180 16.01 -9.30 7.65
CA TYR A 180 14.74 -8.68 7.25
C TYR A 180 13.50 -9.51 7.64
N LEU A 181 12.41 -8.81 7.95
CA LEU A 181 11.08 -9.41 8.11
C LEU A 181 10.25 -9.30 6.81
N GLY A 182 10.43 -8.19 6.09
CA GLY A 182 9.70 -7.85 4.89
C GLY A 182 10.25 -6.60 4.20
N TRP A 183 9.65 -6.28 3.06
CA TRP A 183 9.76 -5.00 2.37
C TRP A 183 8.55 -4.77 1.49
N ALA A 184 8.35 -3.52 1.08
CA ALA A 184 7.44 -3.13 0.03
C ALA A 184 8.13 -2.22 -0.98
N TYR A 185 7.48 -2.05 -2.12
CA TYR A 185 7.82 -1.01 -3.08
C TYR A 185 6.90 0.20 -2.90
N LEU A 186 7.52 1.38 -2.74
CA LEU A 186 6.82 2.67 -2.65
C LEU A 186 6.07 2.99 -3.96
N PRO A 187 5.15 3.98 -3.96
CA PRO A 187 4.35 4.33 -5.14
C PRO A 187 5.16 4.72 -6.39
N ASP A 188 6.44 5.06 -6.27
CA ASP A 188 7.38 5.26 -7.37
C ASP A 188 7.50 4.05 -8.31
N ALA A 189 7.35 2.85 -7.73
CA ALA A 189 7.41 1.57 -8.43
C ALA A 189 6.02 1.03 -8.78
N ALA A 190 4.96 1.84 -8.67
CA ALA A 190 3.61 1.44 -9.05
C ALA A 190 3.58 0.96 -10.51
N GLY A 191 3.03 -0.23 -10.74
CA GLY A 191 2.93 -0.85 -12.06
C GLY A 191 4.16 -1.63 -12.53
N PHE A 192 5.26 -1.66 -11.78
CA PHE A 192 6.43 -2.47 -12.10
C PHE A 192 6.23 -3.95 -11.72
N PRO A 193 7.01 -4.89 -12.29
CA PRO A 193 6.89 -6.32 -11.95
C PRO A 193 7.10 -6.65 -10.47
N GLU A 194 7.91 -5.86 -9.76
CA GLU A 194 8.15 -5.96 -8.31
C GLU A 194 7.10 -5.23 -7.44
N ASP A 195 6.10 -4.58 -8.04
CA ASP A 195 5.10 -3.79 -7.32
C ASP A 195 4.23 -4.64 -6.37
N GLY A 196 4.38 -4.41 -5.07
CA GLY A 196 3.73 -5.20 -4.02
C GLY A 196 4.64 -5.31 -2.79
N LEU A 197 4.52 -6.45 -2.09
CA LEU A 197 5.24 -6.70 -0.84
C LEU A 197 5.85 -8.10 -0.81
N ALA A 198 6.99 -8.25 -0.15
CA ALA A 198 7.54 -9.56 0.19
C ALA A 198 7.67 -9.70 1.70
N ILE A 199 7.22 -10.83 2.25
CA ILE A 199 7.17 -11.07 3.70
C ILE A 199 7.70 -12.47 4.03
N GLY A 200 8.46 -12.58 5.11
CA GLY A 200 8.92 -13.86 5.61
C GLY A 200 7.75 -14.72 6.10
N TYR A 201 7.75 -16.00 5.73
CA TYR A 201 6.70 -16.94 6.15
C TYR A 201 6.52 -17.06 7.67
N LYS A 202 7.57 -16.74 8.45
CA LYS A 202 7.59 -16.67 9.91
C LYS A 202 6.94 -15.40 10.49
N TYR A 203 6.65 -14.41 9.66
CA TYR A 203 6.17 -13.09 10.06
C TYR A 203 4.87 -12.71 9.34
N PHE A 204 4.18 -13.72 8.80
CA PHE A 204 2.94 -13.58 8.03
C PHE A 204 1.79 -14.31 8.73
N GLY A 205 0.72 -13.60 9.05
CA GLY A 205 -0.43 -14.12 9.80
C GLY A 205 -0.15 -14.26 11.30
N THR A 206 -1.09 -14.89 12.02
CA THR A 206 -1.08 -14.98 13.49
C THR A 206 -1.15 -16.42 14.02
N THR A 207 -1.05 -17.39 13.12
CA THR A 207 -1.11 -18.82 13.43
C THR A 207 -0.10 -19.58 12.58
N GLY A 208 -0.02 -20.89 12.76
CA GLY A 208 0.86 -21.75 11.97
C GLY A 208 2.33 -21.43 12.20
N ALA A 209 3.03 -21.02 11.13
CA ALA A 209 4.47 -20.77 11.15
C ALA A 209 4.88 -19.40 11.71
N ALA A 210 3.93 -18.52 12.03
CA ALA A 210 4.20 -17.19 12.58
C ALA A 210 4.98 -17.27 13.92
N GLN A 211 6.03 -16.48 14.10
CA GLN A 211 6.95 -16.54 15.24
C GLN A 211 6.94 -15.24 16.06
N TYR A 212 6.81 -15.38 17.38
CA TYR A 212 6.97 -14.27 18.32
C TYR A 212 8.39 -13.67 18.22
N PRO A 213 8.57 -12.34 18.33
CA PRO A 213 7.59 -11.30 18.67
C PRO A 213 6.83 -10.69 17.49
N TYR A 214 6.98 -11.24 16.29
CA TYR A 214 6.40 -10.73 15.03
C TYR A 214 5.32 -11.65 14.47
N ASN A 215 4.43 -12.13 15.35
CA ASN A 215 3.34 -13.07 15.06
C ASN A 215 1.95 -12.46 15.24
N GLY A 216 1.85 -11.13 15.30
CA GLY A 216 0.58 -10.41 15.31
C GLY A 216 0.11 -9.99 13.92
N GLY A 217 0.88 -10.28 12.87
CA GLY A 217 0.59 -9.94 11.48
C GLY A 217 0.94 -8.49 11.11
N ARG A 218 1.71 -7.78 11.93
CA ARG A 218 1.93 -6.33 11.75
C ARG A 218 3.11 -6.02 10.84
N THR A 219 3.97 -6.99 10.55
CA THR A 219 4.91 -6.87 9.42
C THR A 219 4.16 -6.54 8.13
N ALA A 220 3.08 -7.28 7.81
CA ALA A 220 2.30 -6.94 6.61
C ALA A 220 1.58 -5.59 6.71
N THR A 221 1.10 -5.20 7.89
CA THR A 221 0.49 -3.88 8.12
C THR A 221 1.50 -2.76 7.83
N HIS A 222 2.70 -2.88 8.36
CA HIS A 222 3.83 -1.97 8.14
C HIS A 222 4.21 -1.88 6.66
N GLU A 223 4.44 -3.02 6.00
CA GLU A 223 4.81 -3.04 4.59
C GLU A 223 3.70 -2.45 3.70
N ILE A 224 2.42 -2.66 4.02
CA ILE A 224 1.32 -2.03 3.27
C ILE A 224 1.28 -0.51 3.49
N GLY A 225 1.73 -0.02 4.65
CA GLY A 225 1.99 1.41 4.86
C GLY A 225 2.95 1.96 3.80
N HIS A 226 4.11 1.33 3.62
CA HIS A 226 5.05 1.67 2.56
C HIS A 226 4.46 1.54 1.15
N TYR A 227 3.74 0.46 0.86
CA TYR A 227 3.04 0.30 -0.41
C TYR A 227 2.13 1.50 -0.73
N PHE A 228 1.52 2.10 0.29
CA PHE A 228 0.70 3.31 0.17
C PHE A 228 1.45 4.64 0.35
N GLY A 229 2.78 4.63 0.38
CA GLY A 229 3.63 5.83 0.37
C GLY A 229 4.04 6.34 1.75
N LEU A 230 3.74 5.61 2.83
CA LEU A 230 4.21 5.98 4.16
C LEU A 230 5.71 5.68 4.28
N LEU A 231 6.44 6.58 4.93
CA LEU A 231 7.83 6.36 5.31
C LEU A 231 7.89 5.96 6.79
N HIS A 232 9.06 5.52 7.23
CA HIS A 232 9.32 5.39 8.67
C HIS A 232 9.28 6.78 9.33
N PRO A 233 8.92 6.89 10.62
CA PRO A 233 8.88 8.17 11.35
C PRO A 233 10.22 8.92 11.42
N TRP A 234 11.33 8.22 11.18
CA TRP A 234 12.67 8.81 11.09
C TRP A 234 13.11 9.18 9.66
N GLY A 235 12.22 9.05 8.68
CA GLY A 235 12.52 9.30 7.27
C GLY A 235 13.27 8.14 6.61
N GLU A 236 14.13 8.44 5.63
CA GLU A 236 14.66 7.43 4.69
C GLU A 236 16.07 6.90 5.00
N ASP A 237 16.81 7.56 5.89
CA ASP A 237 18.24 7.28 6.05
C ASP A 237 18.75 7.35 7.50
N GLY A 238 17.84 7.43 8.49
CA GLY A 238 18.24 7.60 9.89
C GLY A 238 19.10 8.84 10.11
N SER A 239 18.89 9.88 9.28
CA SER A 239 19.67 11.10 9.32
C SER A 239 19.46 11.88 10.62
N LEU A 240 20.39 12.81 10.85
CA LEU A 240 20.31 13.73 11.97
C LEU A 240 18.99 14.49 11.93
N CYS A 241 18.45 14.76 13.12
CA CYS A 241 17.25 15.56 13.25
C CYS A 241 17.30 16.88 12.45
N ASN A 242 16.15 17.22 11.86
CA ASN A 242 15.92 18.44 11.08
C ASN A 242 16.69 18.50 9.74
N THR A 243 17.10 17.37 9.19
CA THR A 243 17.46 17.26 7.76
C THR A 243 16.20 17.07 6.91
N PRO A 244 16.24 17.41 5.61
CA PRO A 244 15.14 17.09 4.69
C PRO A 244 14.82 15.59 4.61
N ASP A 245 15.83 14.74 4.83
CA ASP A 245 15.71 13.27 4.77
C ASP A 245 15.14 12.67 6.07
N ASN A 246 15.10 13.42 7.17
CA ASN A 246 14.47 13.07 8.44
C ASN A 246 13.03 13.61 8.52
N ASP A 247 12.24 13.35 7.48
CA ASP A 247 10.84 13.75 7.38
C ASP A 247 9.99 12.62 6.79
N ASP A 248 9.03 12.13 7.58
CA ASP A 248 8.08 11.11 7.18
C ASP A 248 6.84 11.68 6.46
N GLY A 249 6.84 12.99 6.18
CA GLY A 249 5.80 13.74 5.49
C GLY A 249 4.50 13.87 6.29
N CYS A 250 4.52 13.60 7.59
CA CYS A 250 3.37 13.66 8.48
C CYS A 250 3.65 14.63 9.63
N ALA A 251 2.85 15.70 9.73
CA ALA A 251 3.04 16.69 10.80
C ALA A 251 2.46 16.22 12.15
N ASP A 252 1.63 15.18 12.12
CA ASP A 252 1.00 14.59 13.30
C ASP A 252 1.76 13.37 13.87
N THR A 253 2.88 13.00 13.28
CA THR A 253 3.87 12.05 13.81
C THR A 253 5.05 12.85 14.40
N PRO A 254 5.31 12.77 15.73
CA PRO A 254 6.48 13.41 16.31
C PRO A 254 7.78 12.91 15.70
N ALA A 255 8.61 13.82 15.19
CA ALA A 255 9.87 13.49 14.54
C ALA A 255 10.86 12.79 15.51
N ILE A 256 11.39 11.66 15.05
CA ILE A 256 12.44 10.87 15.70
C ILE A 256 13.60 10.65 14.71
N ASN A 257 14.81 10.38 15.17
CA ASN A 257 15.98 10.11 14.29
C ASN A 257 16.43 8.65 14.26
N ASP A 258 15.80 7.79 15.03
CA ASP A 258 16.07 6.36 15.05
C ASP A 258 14.80 5.62 15.50
N ALA A 259 14.77 4.32 15.23
CA ALA A 259 13.64 3.46 15.49
C ALA A 259 13.55 3.05 16.97
N HIS A 260 12.32 2.83 17.42
CA HIS A 260 12.06 2.17 18.69
C HIS A 260 11.89 0.66 18.48
N TYR A 261 12.43 -0.13 19.42
CA TYR A 261 12.30 -1.59 19.43
C TYR A 261 11.50 -2.04 20.66
N GLY A 262 11.42 -3.34 20.94
CA GLY A 262 10.59 -3.81 22.05
C GLY A 262 11.00 -3.32 23.44
N GLY A 263 10.00 -3.05 24.30
CA GLY A 263 10.18 -2.72 25.71
C GLY A 263 10.06 -1.23 26.09
N ASN A 264 9.51 -0.38 25.22
CA ASN A 264 9.36 1.05 25.52
C ASN A 264 8.25 1.31 26.57
N VAL A 265 8.38 2.42 27.29
CA VAL A 265 7.41 2.86 28.31
C VAL A 265 6.97 4.28 28.00
N PHE A 266 5.66 4.51 27.88
CA PHE A 266 5.12 5.84 27.62
C PHE A 266 5.11 6.73 28.88
N PRO A 267 5.45 8.04 28.78
CA PRO A 267 6.02 8.70 27.59
C PRO A 267 7.51 8.37 27.43
N ASP A 268 7.95 8.20 26.19
CA ASP A 268 9.36 7.94 25.85
C ASP A 268 9.91 9.09 24.99
N ASN A 269 10.98 9.75 25.40
CA ASN A 269 11.64 10.80 24.61
C ASN A 269 12.93 10.30 23.93
N GLY A 270 13.16 8.99 23.90
CA GLY A 270 14.21 8.36 23.11
C GLY A 270 14.10 8.77 21.65
N PHE A 271 15.26 9.04 21.03
CA PHE A 271 15.41 9.37 19.60
C PHE A 271 14.62 10.59 19.10
N MET A 272 13.91 11.30 19.97
CA MET A 272 13.13 12.46 19.57
C MET A 272 14.01 13.62 19.15
N CYS A 273 13.63 14.25 18.05
CA CYS A 273 14.30 15.45 17.58
C CYS A 273 14.04 16.67 18.44
N ASN A 274 12.86 16.77 19.03
CA ASN A 274 12.49 17.82 19.97
C ASN A 274 11.60 17.23 21.07
N PRO A 275 12.12 16.95 22.28
CA PRO A 275 11.37 16.33 23.37
C PRO A 275 10.02 16.99 23.67
N THR A 276 9.00 16.20 23.99
CA THR A 276 7.66 16.67 24.35
C THR A 276 7.13 16.01 25.62
N ALA A 277 6.03 16.54 26.15
CA ALA A 277 5.34 15.95 27.29
C ALA A 277 4.80 14.53 27.01
N ASN A 278 4.52 14.20 25.74
CA ASN A 278 3.95 12.92 25.34
C ASN A 278 4.98 11.96 24.72
N GLY A 279 6.20 12.42 24.45
CA GLY A 279 7.23 11.58 23.86
C GLY A 279 6.98 11.21 22.39
N ALA A 280 7.67 10.15 21.94
CA ALA A 280 7.61 9.58 20.61
C ALA A 280 6.35 8.72 20.43
N MET A 281 5.90 8.61 19.19
CA MET A 281 4.75 7.78 18.80
C MET A 281 5.20 6.37 18.41
N PHE A 282 5.96 5.69 19.28
CA PHE A 282 6.55 4.38 18.98
C PHE A 282 5.52 3.26 18.71
N MET A 283 4.26 3.47 19.08
CA MET A 283 3.16 2.55 18.80
C MET A 283 2.48 2.77 17.43
N ASN A 284 3.04 3.64 16.59
CA ASN A 284 2.66 3.76 15.18
C ASN A 284 3.07 2.49 14.42
N PHE A 285 2.26 2.05 13.45
CA PHE A 285 2.60 0.88 12.63
C PHE A 285 3.86 1.04 11.79
N MET A 286 4.32 2.29 11.56
CA MET A 286 5.54 2.59 10.80
C MET A 286 6.82 2.59 11.65
N ASP A 287 6.75 2.34 12.97
CA ASP A 287 7.94 2.15 13.82
C ASP A 287 8.36 0.66 13.89
N TYR A 288 9.48 0.33 14.55
CA TYR A 288 10.09 -1.02 14.61
C TYR A 288 9.81 -1.82 15.88
N VAL A 289 8.85 -1.37 16.68
CA VAL A 289 8.42 -2.08 17.88
C VAL A 289 7.85 -3.47 17.56
N THR A 290 7.60 -4.28 18.60
CA THR A 290 7.01 -5.60 18.41
C THR A 290 5.56 -5.51 17.94
N ASP A 291 5.02 -6.59 17.37
CA ASP A 291 3.63 -6.60 16.87
C ASP A 291 2.59 -6.32 17.98
N THR A 292 2.95 -6.54 19.24
CA THR A 292 2.10 -6.25 20.40
C THR A 292 2.12 -4.79 20.84
N GLU A 293 3.13 -4.03 20.44
CA GLU A 293 3.36 -2.65 20.89
C GLU A 293 2.96 -1.60 19.84
N MET A 294 2.54 -2.00 18.64
CA MET A 294 2.00 -1.11 17.61
C MET A 294 0.50 -1.32 17.38
N ALA A 295 -0.21 -0.24 17.05
CA ALA A 295 -1.65 -0.28 17.00
C ALA A 295 -2.36 0.75 16.11
N PHE A 296 -1.69 1.73 15.49
CA PHE A 296 -2.42 2.73 14.69
C PHE A 296 -1.62 3.45 13.61
N PHE A 297 -2.35 4.05 12.66
CA PHE A 297 -1.89 5.07 11.71
C PHE A 297 -2.50 6.44 12.05
N THR A 298 -1.86 7.52 11.63
CA THR A 298 -2.32 8.91 11.85
C THR A 298 -3.17 9.48 10.71
N ASN A 299 -3.71 10.69 10.90
CA ASN A 299 -4.54 11.36 9.88
C ASN A 299 -3.72 11.88 8.70
N ASP A 300 -2.49 12.34 8.92
CA ASP A 300 -1.60 12.70 7.82
C ASP A 300 -1.14 11.46 7.03
N GLN A 301 -0.91 10.33 7.70
CA GLN A 301 -0.67 9.05 7.03
C GLN A 301 -1.88 8.63 6.17
N LYS A 302 -3.11 8.82 6.66
CA LYS A 302 -4.33 8.63 5.85
C LYS A 302 -4.36 9.55 4.62
N THR A 303 -3.89 10.78 4.75
CA THR A 303 -3.81 11.75 3.63
C THR A 303 -2.87 11.23 2.55
N ILE A 304 -1.66 10.79 2.93
CA ILE A 304 -0.70 10.17 2.00
C ILE A 304 -1.31 8.97 1.28
N LYS A 305 -1.90 8.02 2.03
CA LYS A 305 -2.60 6.87 1.42
C LYS A 305 -3.68 7.31 0.44
N THR A 306 -4.48 8.31 0.81
CA THR A 306 -5.59 8.81 -0.03
C THR A 306 -5.07 9.44 -1.31
N ASN A 307 -3.98 10.20 -1.25
CA ASN A 307 -3.31 10.75 -2.42
C ASN A 307 -2.68 9.65 -3.28
N THR A 308 -2.07 8.63 -2.68
CA THR A 308 -1.58 7.44 -3.40
C THR A 308 -2.70 6.78 -4.20
N MET A 309 -3.89 6.62 -3.60
CA MET A 309 -5.10 6.08 -4.24
C MET A 309 -5.77 7.05 -5.24
N ALA A 310 -5.44 8.34 -5.21
CA ALA A 310 -5.91 9.32 -6.19
C ALA A 310 -4.93 9.51 -7.36
N GLY A 311 -3.68 9.06 -7.21
CA GLY A 311 -2.63 9.20 -8.20
C GLY A 311 -2.03 7.84 -8.59
N PRO A 312 -0.83 7.51 -8.10
CA PRO A 312 -0.03 6.38 -8.60
C PRO A 312 -0.74 5.01 -8.49
N ARG A 313 -1.67 4.82 -7.56
CA ARG A 313 -2.43 3.57 -7.37
C ARG A 313 -3.94 3.71 -7.60
N ALA A 314 -4.38 4.75 -8.32
CA ALA A 314 -5.80 4.98 -8.59
C ALA A 314 -6.50 3.85 -9.36
N SER A 315 -5.74 3.03 -10.09
CA SER A 315 -6.26 1.86 -10.80
C SER A 315 -6.88 0.81 -9.87
N LEU A 316 -6.38 0.68 -8.64
CA LEU A 316 -6.91 -0.27 -7.65
C LEU A 316 -8.38 0.00 -7.28
N LEU A 317 -8.85 1.24 -7.42
CA LEU A 317 -10.25 1.62 -7.17
C LEU A 317 -11.24 0.91 -8.11
N ASN A 318 -10.75 0.46 -9.28
CA ASN A 318 -11.59 -0.10 -10.33
C ASN A 318 -11.58 -1.63 -10.36
N SER A 319 -10.88 -2.27 -9.42
CA SER A 319 -10.75 -3.73 -9.42
C SER A 319 -11.99 -4.41 -8.86
N ASN A 320 -12.60 -5.30 -9.62
CA ASN A 320 -13.74 -6.11 -9.22
C ASN A 320 -13.34 -7.55 -8.83
N ALA A 321 -12.05 -7.82 -8.66
CA ALA A 321 -11.54 -9.16 -8.43
C ALA A 321 -12.05 -9.83 -7.14
N CYS A 322 -12.67 -9.09 -6.22
CA CYS A 322 -13.30 -9.63 -5.01
C CYS A 322 -14.82 -9.86 -5.12
N ALA A 323 -15.45 -9.53 -6.25
CA ALA A 323 -16.90 -9.67 -6.40
C ALA A 323 -17.30 -11.09 -6.83
N PHE A 324 -18.23 -11.70 -6.08
CA PHE A 324 -18.76 -13.04 -6.37
C PHE A 324 -19.96 -13.06 -7.35
N LEU A 325 -20.48 -11.92 -7.81
CA LEU A 325 -21.67 -11.87 -8.67
C LEU A 325 -21.50 -10.88 -9.84
N SER A 326 -21.99 -11.30 -11.01
CA SER A 326 -21.97 -10.57 -12.28
C SER A 326 -22.67 -9.20 -12.17
N VAL A 327 -21.90 -8.11 -12.14
CA VAL A 327 -22.38 -6.70 -12.24
C VAL A 327 -21.75 -6.03 -13.47
N ASN A 328 -21.59 -6.81 -14.55
CA ASN A 328 -20.62 -6.50 -15.60
C ASN A 328 -20.92 -5.23 -16.41
N ASP A 329 -22.17 -4.80 -16.58
CA ASP A 329 -22.47 -3.68 -17.50
C ASP A 329 -22.55 -2.32 -16.79
N VAL A 330 -23.03 -2.26 -15.55
CA VAL A 330 -23.04 -1.02 -14.76
C VAL A 330 -21.62 -0.64 -14.33
N GLN A 331 -20.76 -1.62 -14.02
CA GLN A 331 -19.36 -1.36 -13.67
C GLN A 331 -18.50 -0.95 -14.86
N LYS A 332 -18.71 -1.53 -16.05
CA LYS A 332 -18.05 -1.10 -17.29
C LYS A 332 -18.26 0.39 -17.55
N VAL A 333 -19.51 0.84 -17.47
CA VAL A 333 -19.86 2.26 -17.66
C VAL A 333 -19.24 3.12 -16.54
N ASN A 334 -19.23 2.68 -15.28
CA ASN A 334 -18.63 3.47 -14.20
C ASN A 334 -17.10 3.59 -14.32
N SER A 335 -16.41 2.61 -14.90
CA SER A 335 -14.94 2.60 -15.05
C SER A 335 -14.37 3.64 -16.04
N ILE A 336 -15.21 4.22 -16.89
CA ILE A 336 -14.78 5.20 -17.90
C ILE A 336 -14.61 6.57 -17.25
N ASN A 337 -13.40 7.12 -17.33
CA ASN A 337 -13.02 8.38 -16.70
C ASN A 337 -12.33 9.33 -17.69
N LEU A 338 -12.39 10.63 -17.39
CA LEU A 338 -11.78 11.70 -18.21
C LEU A 338 -10.80 12.51 -17.36
N PHE A 339 -9.59 12.73 -17.89
CA PHE A 339 -8.55 13.51 -17.22
C PHE A 339 -7.66 14.28 -18.22
N PRO A 340 -7.02 15.40 -17.81
CA PRO A 340 -7.29 16.14 -16.58
C PRO A 340 -8.68 16.81 -16.64
N ASN A 341 -9.30 16.99 -15.47
CA ASN A 341 -10.55 17.74 -15.33
C ASN A 341 -10.55 18.49 -13.99
N PRO A 342 -10.45 19.83 -13.95
CA PRO A 342 -10.46 20.76 -15.09
C PRO A 342 -9.24 20.64 -16.02
N THR A 343 -9.36 21.13 -17.26
CA THR A 343 -8.27 21.11 -18.27
C THR A 343 -8.04 22.49 -18.91
N THR A 344 -6.85 22.69 -19.46
CA THR A 344 -6.46 23.87 -20.26
C THR A 344 -6.08 23.52 -21.71
N GLN A 345 -5.56 22.33 -22.00
CA GLN A 345 -4.98 21.99 -23.31
C GLN A 345 -5.55 20.72 -23.93
N TYR A 346 -5.77 19.67 -23.15
CA TYR A 346 -6.21 18.38 -23.68
C TYR A 346 -7.01 17.58 -22.66
N ILE A 347 -7.77 16.61 -23.12
CA ILE A 347 -8.40 15.57 -22.29
C ILE A 347 -8.00 14.20 -22.82
N SER A 348 -7.98 13.19 -21.96
CA SER A 348 -7.77 11.77 -22.29
C SER A 348 -8.87 10.94 -21.62
N ILE A 349 -9.23 9.81 -22.23
CA ILE A 349 -10.29 8.92 -21.75
C ILE A 349 -9.66 7.60 -21.33
N ALA A 350 -9.70 7.27 -20.04
CA ALA A 350 -9.37 5.93 -19.55
C ALA A 350 -10.64 5.08 -19.54
N SER A 351 -10.56 3.86 -20.09
CA SER A 351 -11.72 2.98 -20.23
C SER A 351 -11.31 1.50 -20.15
N PRO A 352 -10.92 1.04 -18.95
CA PRO A 352 -10.20 -0.23 -18.78
C PRO A 352 -11.09 -1.48 -18.97
N LEU A 353 -12.42 -1.32 -18.94
CA LEU A 353 -13.37 -2.43 -19.02
C LEU A 353 -14.22 -2.41 -20.31
N ALA A 354 -14.11 -1.35 -21.12
CA ALA A 354 -14.87 -1.19 -22.36
C ALA A 354 -14.02 -0.47 -23.41
N PRO A 355 -13.80 -1.02 -24.61
CA PRO A 355 -13.09 -0.30 -25.66
C PRO A 355 -13.90 0.94 -26.08
N ILE A 356 -13.20 2.06 -26.31
CA ILE A 356 -13.78 3.30 -26.80
C ILE A 356 -13.02 3.69 -28.07
N ASN A 357 -13.73 3.78 -29.18
CA ASN A 357 -13.15 4.13 -30.47
C ASN A 357 -13.54 5.53 -30.95
N GLU A 358 -14.58 6.13 -30.36
CA GLU A 358 -15.08 7.44 -30.77
C GLU A 358 -15.54 8.31 -29.58
N VAL A 359 -15.28 9.61 -29.70
CA VAL A 359 -15.68 10.64 -28.75
C VAL A 359 -16.33 11.82 -29.45
N GLU A 360 -17.44 12.29 -28.90
CA GLU A 360 -18.12 13.53 -29.29
C GLU A 360 -18.15 14.52 -28.13
N ILE A 361 -17.80 15.78 -28.38
CA ILE A 361 -17.76 16.84 -27.37
C ILE A 361 -18.79 17.91 -27.70
N PHE A 362 -19.64 18.22 -26.73
CA PHE A 362 -20.72 19.20 -26.83
C PHE A 362 -20.48 20.36 -25.87
N ASN A 363 -20.88 21.57 -26.27
CA ASN A 363 -20.91 22.72 -25.37
C ASN A 363 -22.16 22.71 -24.46
N ALA A 364 -22.28 23.71 -23.59
CA ALA A 364 -23.40 23.82 -22.65
C ALA A 364 -24.78 23.97 -23.33
N GLU A 365 -24.83 24.52 -24.54
CA GLU A 365 -26.06 24.63 -25.35
C GLU A 365 -26.37 23.35 -26.16
N GLY A 366 -25.58 22.28 -25.98
CA GLY A 366 -25.79 21.00 -26.66
C GLY A 366 -25.33 20.97 -28.12
N ARG A 367 -24.54 21.96 -28.58
CA ARG A 367 -23.95 21.97 -29.92
C ARG A 367 -22.68 21.11 -29.95
N LEU A 368 -22.54 20.26 -30.96
CA LEU A 368 -21.33 19.48 -31.20
C LEU A 368 -20.17 20.43 -31.57
N VAL A 369 -19.08 20.36 -30.82
CA VAL A 369 -17.88 21.20 -30.98
C VAL A 369 -16.75 20.40 -31.62
N LYS A 370 -16.60 19.12 -31.26
CA LYS A 370 -15.53 18.27 -31.78
C LYS A 370 -15.92 16.80 -31.77
N LYS A 371 -15.42 16.06 -32.76
CA LYS A 371 -15.47 14.61 -32.86
C LYS A 371 -14.05 14.08 -33.02
N ALA A 372 -13.70 13.03 -32.29
CA ALA A 372 -12.36 12.44 -32.28
C ALA A 372 -12.43 10.92 -32.25
N PHE A 373 -11.49 10.25 -32.92
CA PHE A 373 -11.31 8.81 -32.86
C PHE A 373 -10.12 8.48 -31.98
N ILE A 374 -10.30 7.50 -31.09
CA ILE A 374 -9.27 7.07 -30.13
C ILE A 374 -8.80 5.67 -30.48
N LYS A 375 -7.49 5.42 -30.37
CA LYS A 375 -6.90 4.09 -30.55
C LYS A 375 -6.37 3.53 -29.24
N ASN A 376 -5.89 4.37 -28.34
CA ASN A 376 -5.35 3.98 -27.04
C ASN A 376 -5.94 4.84 -25.91
N GLU A 377 -6.00 4.28 -24.69
CA GLU A 377 -6.51 4.97 -23.48
C GLU A 377 -5.68 6.21 -23.07
N THR A 378 -4.49 6.37 -23.65
CA THR A 378 -3.58 7.51 -23.41
C THR A 378 -3.63 8.59 -24.48
N ASP A 379 -4.48 8.43 -25.50
CA ASP A 379 -4.54 9.40 -26.60
C ASP A 379 -5.13 10.73 -26.10
N LYS A 380 -4.43 11.81 -26.44
CA LYS A 380 -4.80 13.17 -26.04
C LYS A 380 -5.72 13.80 -27.08
N ILE A 381 -6.89 14.24 -26.65
CA ILE A 381 -7.84 15.02 -27.43
C ILE A 381 -7.58 16.50 -27.13
N ASP A 382 -7.03 17.23 -28.11
CA ASP A 382 -6.74 18.66 -27.99
C ASP A 382 -8.05 19.48 -27.83
N VAL A 383 -8.12 20.29 -26.78
CA VAL A 383 -9.21 21.22 -26.47
C VAL A 383 -8.70 22.63 -26.18
N LYS A 384 -7.45 22.96 -26.53
CA LYS A 384 -6.82 24.24 -26.18
C LYS A 384 -7.58 25.45 -26.73
N ASP A 385 -8.17 25.30 -27.91
CA ASP A 385 -8.88 26.34 -28.65
C ASP A 385 -10.34 26.50 -28.18
N PHE A 386 -10.77 25.72 -27.19
CA PHE A 386 -12.11 25.84 -26.62
C PHE A 386 -12.16 27.03 -25.66
N ALA A 387 -13.25 27.79 -25.74
CA ALA A 387 -13.55 28.82 -24.76
C ALA A 387 -13.69 28.23 -23.35
N SER A 388 -13.37 29.03 -22.33
CA SER A 388 -13.54 28.61 -20.94
C SER A 388 -15.03 28.34 -20.65
N GLY A 389 -15.34 27.19 -20.06
CA GLY A 389 -16.73 26.77 -19.87
C GLY A 389 -16.91 25.30 -19.55
N VAL A 390 -18.17 24.88 -19.47
CA VAL A 390 -18.57 23.48 -19.22
C VAL A 390 -18.84 22.79 -20.54
N TYR A 391 -18.28 21.58 -20.69
CA TYR A 391 -18.46 20.72 -21.85
C TYR A 391 -18.89 19.33 -21.43
N TYR A 392 -19.59 18.65 -22.33
CA TYR A 392 -20.05 17.26 -22.15
C TYR A 392 -19.42 16.39 -23.22
N VAL A 393 -18.86 15.27 -22.79
CA VAL A 393 -18.20 14.28 -23.63
C VAL A 393 -19.08 13.05 -23.69
N ARG A 394 -19.35 12.54 -24.88
CA ARG A 394 -19.99 11.25 -25.11
C ARG A 394 -18.98 10.29 -25.69
N THR A 395 -18.91 9.08 -25.15
CA THR A 395 -17.99 8.04 -25.59
C THR A 395 -18.77 6.90 -26.24
N TYR A 396 -18.23 6.37 -27.33
CA TYR A 396 -18.86 5.31 -28.12
C TYR A 396 -17.90 4.14 -28.37
N ASN A 397 -18.49 2.96 -28.51
CA ASN A 397 -17.83 1.75 -28.97
C ASN A 397 -18.59 1.20 -30.17
N ASP A 398 -17.98 1.20 -31.35
CA ASP A 398 -18.60 0.70 -32.59
C ASP A 398 -20.00 1.27 -32.87
N LYS A 399 -20.18 2.57 -32.57
CA LYS A 399 -21.41 3.39 -32.67
C LYS A 399 -22.41 3.22 -31.52
N ASP A 400 -22.21 2.25 -30.63
CA ASP A 400 -23.01 2.13 -29.43
C ASP A 400 -22.58 3.17 -28.40
N PHE A 401 -23.56 3.91 -27.88
CA PHE A 401 -23.32 4.88 -26.81
C PHE A 401 -22.94 4.15 -25.51
N VAL A 402 -21.84 4.60 -24.88
CA VAL A 402 -21.35 3.96 -23.65
C VAL A 402 -21.57 4.84 -22.42
N LYS A 403 -21.09 6.09 -22.43
CA LYS A 403 -21.19 7.01 -21.27
C LYS A 403 -21.18 8.46 -21.72
N SER A 404 -21.79 9.33 -20.91
CA SER A 404 -21.56 10.77 -20.97
C SER A 404 -20.90 11.29 -19.70
N MET A 405 -19.90 12.16 -19.87
CA MET A 405 -19.09 12.74 -18.79
C MET A 405 -19.00 14.26 -18.96
N LYS A 406 -18.83 14.98 -17.86
CA LYS A 406 -18.67 16.45 -17.84
C LYS A 406 -17.21 16.82 -17.61
N PHE A 407 -16.69 17.81 -18.34
CA PHE A 407 -15.43 18.45 -18.00
C PHE A 407 -15.49 19.98 -18.04
N ILE A 408 -14.53 20.61 -17.37
CA ILE A 408 -14.41 22.06 -17.27
C ILE A 408 -13.17 22.50 -18.03
N LYS A 409 -13.34 23.35 -19.04
CA LYS A 409 -12.25 24.06 -19.74
C LYS A 409 -11.97 25.36 -18.98
N LYS A 410 -10.75 25.52 -18.50
CA LYS A 410 -10.26 26.77 -17.93
C LYS A 410 -9.73 27.70 -19.01
#